data_AF-A0A1H6DKI8-F1
#
_entry.id   AF-A0A1H6DKI8-F1
#
_cell.length_a   1.000
_cell.length_b   1.000
_cell.length_c   1.000
_cell.angle_alpha   90.00
_cell.angle_beta   90.00
_cell.angle_gamma   90.00
#
_symmetry.space_group_name_H-M   'P 1'
#
loop_
_entity.id
_entity.type
_entity.pdbx_description
1 polymer ?
#
loop_
_entity_poly.entity_id
_entity_poly.type
_entity_poly.pdbx_seq_one_letter_code
_entity_poly.pdbx_strand_id
1 'polypeptide(L)' 'MLRAWRVERAPGVPALTRAGRVAIPVRLRRIGRRLFATATVLILTAEDADALCAELMALLHPDSSQETAS' A
#
# COMPACT_ATOMS: atom_id res chain seq x y z
N MET A 1 -2.70 13.82 -17.32
CA MET A 1 -1.53 13.83 -16.41
C MET A 1 -2.02 13.76 -14.97
N LEU A 2 -2.06 12.56 -14.38
CA LEU A 2 -2.36 12.38 -12.96
C LEU A 2 -1.24 13.06 -12.17
N ARG A 3 -1.56 14.23 -11.58
CA ARG A 3 -0.65 15.05 -10.79
C ARG A 3 -0.07 14.17 -9.68
N ALA A 4 1.22 13.87 -9.77
CA ALA A 4 1.86 12.84 -8.98
C ALA A 4 1.71 13.11 -7.47
N TRP A 5 0.85 12.31 -6.83
CA TRP A 5 0.73 12.24 -5.39
C TRP A 5 1.62 11.10 -4.92
N ARG A 6 2.52 11.39 -3.99
CA ARG A 6 3.26 10.37 -3.26
C ARG A 6 2.40 9.91 -2.09
N VAL A 7 2.20 8.60 -1.97
CA VAL A 7 1.56 7.99 -0.82
C VAL A 7 2.63 7.73 0.23
N GLU A 8 2.40 8.17 1.46
CA GLU A 8 3.27 7.95 2.61
C GLU A 8 2.46 7.33 3.75
N ARG A 9 3.12 6.62 4.67
CA ARG A 9 2.46 6.04 5.83
C ARG A 9 1.95 7.15 6.77
N ALA A 10 0.68 7.09 7.17
CA ALA A 10 0.17 7.90 8.27
C ALA A 10 0.34 7.15 9.60
N PRO A 11 0.43 7.86 10.74
CA PRO A 11 0.25 7.25 12.04
C PRO A 11 -1.09 6.52 12.12
N GLY A 12 -1.09 5.34 12.72
CA GLY A 12 -2.28 4.49 12.86
C GLY A 12 -1.99 3.03 12.52
N VAL A 13 -2.95 2.18 12.89
CA VAL A 13 -2.95 0.75 12.56
C VAL A 13 -4.00 0.49 11.48
N PRO A 14 -3.71 -0.39 10.50
CA PRO A 14 -4.74 -0.89 9.59
C PRO A 14 -5.92 -1.49 10.37
N ALA A 15 -7.14 -1.32 9.86
CA ALA A 15 -8.36 -1.82 10.48
C ALA A 15 -9.25 -2.56 9.48
N LEU A 16 -9.90 -3.63 9.93
CA LEU A 16 -10.94 -4.33 9.16
C LEU A 16 -12.25 -3.54 9.23
N THR A 17 -12.83 -3.27 8.07
CA THR A 17 -14.15 -2.66 7.94
C THR A 17 -15.25 -3.72 8.04
N ARG A 18 -16.48 -3.30 8.32
CA ARG A 18 -17.67 -4.19 8.37
C ARG A 18 -17.97 -4.90 7.04
N ALA A 19 -17.39 -4.44 5.93
CA ALA A 19 -17.55 -5.03 4.60
C ALA A 19 -16.42 -6.00 4.23
N GLY A 20 -15.61 -6.46 5.19
CA GLY A 20 -14.48 -7.36 4.92
C GLY A 20 -13.33 -6.70 4.17
N ARG A 21 -13.26 -5.36 4.16
CA ARG A 21 -12.18 -4.57 3.53
C ARG A 21 -11.14 -4.12 4.54
N VAL A 22 -9.90 -3.94 4.11
CA VAL A 22 -8.82 -3.41 4.95
C VAL A 22 -8.68 -1.90 4.72
N ALA A 23 -8.78 -1.13 5.81
CA ALA A 23 -8.59 0.32 5.83
C ALA A 23 -7.18 0.66 6.34
N ILE A 24 -6.35 1.25 5.49
CA ILE A 24 -4.95 1.60 5.80
C ILE A 24 -4.82 3.13 5.89
N PRO A 25 -4.42 3.68 7.05
CA PRO A 25 -4.13 5.10 7.18
C PRO A 25 -2.92 5.52 6.32
N VAL A 26 -3.11 6.49 5.42
CA VAL A 26 -2.05 7.03 4.57
C VAL A 26 -2.09 8.55 4.52
N ARG A 27 -0.95 9.15 4.18
CA ARG A 27 -0.80 10.57 3.89
C ARG A 27 -0.52 10.73 2.40
N LEU A 28 -1.25 11.62 1.75
CA LEU A 28 -0.96 11.99 0.37
C LEU A 28 -0.12 13.26 0.35
N ARG A 29 1.08 13.18 -0.21
CA ARG A 29 1.96 14.32 -0.42
C ARG A 29 2.05 14.67 -1.90
N ARG A 30 1.71 15.91 -2.26
CA ARG A 30 1.82 16.35 -3.65
C ARG A 30 3.27 16.60 -4.05
N ILE A 31 3.75 15.97 -5.11
CA ILE A 31 5.11 16.17 -5.62
C ILE A 31 5.25 17.63 -6.10
N GLY A 32 6.36 18.28 -5.74
CA GLY A 32 6.63 19.68 -6.05
C GLY A 32 5.99 20.70 -5.09
N ARG A 33 5.26 20.27 -4.05
CA ARG A 33 4.80 21.14 -2.96
C ARG A 33 5.29 20.63 -1.61
N ARG A 34 5.91 21.52 -0.82
CA ARG A 34 6.64 21.18 0.40
C ARG A 34 5.74 20.68 1.56
N LEU A 35 4.45 21.02 1.58
CA LEU A 35 3.65 20.96 2.81
C LEU A 35 2.18 20.50 2.68
N PHE A 36 1.73 20.05 1.50
CA PHE A 36 0.37 19.51 1.40
C PHE A 36 0.39 18.01 1.69
N ALA A 37 0.12 17.67 2.95
CA ALA A 37 -0.12 16.31 3.41
C ALA A 37 -1.57 16.19 3.89
N THR A 38 -2.39 15.41 3.20
CA THR A 38 -3.77 15.13 3.62
C THR A 38 -3.83 13.72 4.19
N ALA A 39 -4.36 13.57 5.41
CA ALA A 39 -4.66 12.27 5.97
C ALA A 39 -5.85 11.66 5.22
N THR A 40 -5.70 10.43 4.76
CA THR A 40 -6.75 9.67 4.07
C THR A 40 -6.66 8.20 4.43
N VAL A 41 -7.66 7.43 4.01
CA VAL A 41 -7.73 5.99 4.22
C VAL A 41 -7.74 5.31 2.85
N LEU A 42 -6.77 4.43 2.63
CA LEU A 42 -6.81 3.50 1.51
C LEU A 42 -7.69 2.32 1.91
N ILE A 43 -8.74 2.03 1.14
CA ILE A 43 -9.63 0.90 1.37
C ILE A 43 -9.34 -0.14 0.30
N LEU A 44 -8.88 -1.32 0.72
CA LEU A 44 -8.59 -2.46 -0.15
C LEU A 44 -9.66 -3.52 0.00
N THR A 45 -10.08 -4.14 -1.11
CA THR A 45 -10.81 -5.41 -1.04
C THR A 45 -9.89 -6.52 -0.50
N ALA A 46 -10.45 -7.68 -0.16
CA ALA A 46 -9.65 -8.83 0.24
C ALA A 46 -8.70 -9.26 -0.91
N GLU A 47 -9.21 -9.28 -2.14
CA GLU A 47 -8.41 -9.61 -3.33
C GLU A 47 -7.27 -8.61 -3.57
N ASP A 48 -7.54 -7.30 -3.46
CA ASP A 48 -6.50 -6.27 -3.60
C ASP A 48 -5.44 -6.38 -2.48
N ALA A 49 -5.85 -6.77 -1.28
CA ALA A 49 -4.95 -6.95 -0.15
C ALA A 49 -4.05 -8.18 -0.35
N ASP A 50 -4.59 -9.28 -0.85
CA ASP A 50 -3.83 -10.49 -1.16
C ASP A 50 -2.81 -10.25 -2.28
N ALA A 51 -3.20 -9.55 -3.35
CA ALA A 51 -2.31 -9.16 -4.43
C ALA A 51 -1.17 -8.23 -3.93
N LEU A 52 -1.50 -7.25 -3.08
CA LEU A 52 -0.49 -6.37 -2.48
C LEU A 52 0.49 -7.14 -1.59
N CYS A 53 -0.01 -8.10 -0.78
CA CYS A 53 0.83 -8.95 0.05
C CYS A 53 1.78 -9.80 -0.80
N ALA A 54 1.31 -10.38 -1.90
CA ALA A 54 2.15 -11.18 -2.80
C ALA A 54 3.27 -10.35 -3.43
N GLU A 55 2.96 -9.15 -3.94
CA GLU A 55 3.95 -8.22 -4.50
C GLU A 55 4.98 -7.78 -3.45
N LEU A 56 4.54 -7.50 -2.21
CA LEU A 56 5.46 -7.16 -1.11
C LEU A 56 6.38 -8.33 -0.74
N MET A 57 5.85 -9.56 -0.69
CA MET A 57 6.66 -10.74 -0.42
C MET A 57 7.72 -10.96 -1.51
N ALA A 58 7.36 -10.76 -2.78
CA ALA A 58 8.32 -10.84 -3.90
C ALA A 58 9.42 -9.78 -3.81
N LEU A 59 9.10 -8.56 -3.35
CA LEU A 59 10.10 -7.50 -3.15
C LEU A 59 11.01 -7.73 -1.94
N LEU A 60 10.48 -8.34 -0.87
CA LEU A 60 11.22 -8.60 0.37
C LEU A 60 12.06 -9.88 0.28
N HIS A 61 11.66 -10.83 -0.56
CA HIS A 61 12.34 -12.10 -0.79
C HIS A 61 12.59 -12.33 -2.28
N PRO A 62 13.46 -11.52 -2.92
CA PRO A 62 13.70 -11.60 -4.36
C PRO A 62 14.30 -12.95 -4.81
N ASP A 63 14.98 -13.67 -3.90
CA ASP A 63 15.69 -14.91 -4.21
C ASP A 63 14.84 -16.19 -4.06
N SER A 64 13.63 -16.11 -3.50
CA SER A 64 12.78 -17.30 -3.30
C SER A 64 12.17 -17.86 -4.59
N SER A 65 12.42 -17.22 -5.74
CA SER A 65 11.97 -17.68 -7.06
C SER A 65 13.03 -18.47 -7.84
N GLN A 66 14.22 -18.72 -7.28
CA GLN A 66 15.33 -19.37 -8.00
C GLN A 66 15.70 -20.78 -7.49
N GLU A 67 14.80 -21.46 -6.79
CA GLU A 67 15.02 -22.84 -6.32
C GLU A 67 13.90 -23.79 -6.75
N THR A 68 13.59 -23.80 -8.06
CA THR A 68 12.90 -24.92 -8.73
C THR A 68 13.37 -25.01 -10.18
N ALA A 69 14.63 -25.40 -10.36
CA ALA A 69 15.14 -25.95 -11.61
C ALA A 69 16.37 -26.82 -11.30
N SER A 70 16.14 -28.03 -10.83
CA SER A 70 17.08 -29.15 -10.86
C SER A 70 16.32 -30.44 -11.09
#